data_AF-A0A0R1UME4-F1
#
_entry.id   AF-A0A0R1UME4-F1
#
_cell.length_a   1.000
_cell.length_b   1.000
_cell.length_c   1.000
_cell.angle_alpha   90.00
_cell.angle_beta   90.00
_cell.angle_gamma   90.00
#
_symmetry.space_group_name_H-M   'P 1'
#
loop_
_entity.id
_entity.type
_entity.pdbx_description
1 polymer ?
#
loop_
_entity_poly.entity_id
_entity_poly.type
_entity_poly.pdbx_seq_one_letter_code
_entity_poly.pdbx_strand_id
1 'polypeptide(L)' 'MTKTYIKVTAKPALVLAMLMLSQQLSGTLPTPVEFKRSLRDMRVEITPDFKRTIAQQFPELVPALN' A
#
# COMPACT_ATOMS: atom_id res chain seq x y z
N MET A 1 -9.98 -21.94 -1.33
CA MET A 1 -9.84 -20.48 -1.11
C MET A 1 -9.40 -20.24 0.32
N THR A 2 -8.12 -19.91 0.52
CA THR A 2 -7.54 -19.67 1.85
C THR A 2 -7.87 -18.25 2.28
N LYS A 3 -8.61 -18.08 3.38
CA LYS A 3 -8.94 -16.76 3.92
C LYS A 3 -7.72 -16.23 4.70
N THR A 4 -7.10 -15.17 4.21
CA THR A 4 -5.99 -14.49 4.90
C THR A 4 -6.54 -13.41 5.82
N TYR A 5 -6.36 -13.58 7.13
CA TYR A 5 -6.76 -12.60 8.14
C TYR A 5 -5.55 -11.76 8.55
N ILE A 6 -5.60 -10.45 8.31
CA ILE A 6 -4.54 -9.50 8.66
C ILE A 6 -4.97 -8.76 9.93
N LYS A 7 -4.18 -8.83 11.01
CA LYS A 7 -4.43 -8.04 12.22
C LYS A 7 -4.32 -6.54 11.89
N VAL A 8 -5.38 -5.79 12.19
CA VAL A 8 -5.57 -4.36 11.87
C VAL A 8 -4.56 -3.44 12.56
N THR A 9 -3.78 -3.94 13.52
CA THR A 9 -2.65 -3.21 14.13
C THR A 9 -1.53 -2.88 13.13
N ALA A 10 -1.48 -3.53 11.97
CA ALA A 10 -0.52 -3.23 10.91
C ALA A 10 -1.20 -2.56 9.71
N LYS A 11 -1.61 -1.30 9.84
CA LYS A 11 -2.14 -0.49 8.72
C LYS A 11 -1.26 -0.52 7.45
N PRO A 12 0.09 -0.52 7.53
CA PRO A 12 0.93 -0.70 6.37
C PRO A 12 0.68 -2.03 5.64
N ALA A 13 0.48 -3.13 6.38
CA ALA A 13 0.19 -4.44 5.81
C ALA A 13 -1.19 -4.47 5.13
N LEU A 14 -2.18 -3.78 5.69
CA LEU A 14 -3.49 -3.62 5.05
C LEU A 14 -3.36 -2.86 3.72
N VAL A 15 -2.61 -1.75 3.70
CA VAL A 15 -2.37 -0.98 2.47
C VAL A 15 -1.69 -1.84 1.40
N LEU A 16 -0.66 -2.60 1.77
CA LEU A 16 0.02 -3.51 0.84
C LEU A 16 -0.93 -4.56 0.28
N ALA A 17 -1.76 -5.18 1.12
CA ALA A 17 -2.74 -6.16 0.67
C ALA A 17 -3.76 -5.55 -0.30
N MET A 18 -4.23 -4.33 -0.04
CA MET A 18 -5.15 -3.63 -0.93
C MET A 18 -4.51 -3.27 -2.27
N LEU A 19 -3.24 -2.86 -2.30
CA LEU A 19 -2.52 -2.60 -3.54
C LEU A 19 -2.34 -3.88 -4.37
N MET A 20 -1.94 -4.98 -3.72
CA MET A 20 -1.81 -6.28 -4.39
C MET A 20 -3.15 -6.73 -4.98
N LEU A 21 -4.24 -6.60 -4.23
CA LEU A 21 -5.59 -6.95 -4.71
C LEU A 21 -6.04 -6.05 -5.86
N SER A 22 -5.79 -4.73 -5.79
CA SER A 22 -6.12 -3.80 -6.88
C SER A 22 -5.39 -4.18 -8.17
N GLN A 23 -4.10 -4.53 -8.06
CA GLN A 23 -3.32 -4.98 -9.20
C GLN A 23 -3.80 -6.32 -9.77
N GLN A 24 -4.20 -7.27 -8.91
CA GLN A 24 -4.70 -8.58 -9.34
C GLN A 24 -6.09 -8.51 -9.97
N LEU A 25 -6.98 -7.67 -9.45
CA LEU A 25 -8.39 -7.61 -9.85
C LEU A 25 -8.63 -6.63 -11.00
N SER A 26 -8.02 -5.45 -10.92
CA SER A 26 -8.30 -4.35 -11.84
C SER A 26 -7.14 -4.06 -12.79
N GLY A 27 -5.93 -4.56 -12.49
CA GLY A 27 -4.71 -4.24 -13.25
C GLY A 27 -4.21 -2.81 -13.07
N THR A 28 -4.89 -2.00 -12.25
CA THR A 28 -4.60 -0.57 -12.07
C THR A 28 -4.15 -0.28 -10.64
N LEU A 29 -3.12 0.54 -10.52
CA LEU A 29 -2.67 1.13 -9.25
C LEU A 29 -3.25 2.55 -9.11
N PRO A 30 -3.45 3.04 -7.87
CA PRO A 30 -3.80 4.44 -7.64
C PRO A 30 -2.66 5.35 -8.13
N THR A 31 -2.96 6.61 -8.45
CA THR A 31 -1.89 7.58 -8.71
C THR A 31 -1.10 7.87 -7.42
N PRO A 32 0.15 8.36 -7.51
CA PRO A 32 0.93 8.73 -6.32
C PRO A 32 0.23 9.75 -5.41
N VAL A 33 -0.56 10.66 -6.00
CA VAL A 33 -1.32 11.67 -5.27
C VAL A 33 -2.45 11.03 -4.46
N GLU A 34 -3.24 10.16 -5.09
CA GLU A 34 -4.31 9.42 -4.42
C GLU A 34 -3.76 8.49 -3.35
N PHE A 35 -2.65 7.82 -3.63
CA PHE A 35 -1.99 6.95 -2.67
C PHE A 35 -1.51 7.73 -1.44
N LYS A 36 -0.83 8.87 -1.64
CA LYS A 36 -0.39 9.75 -0.54
C LYS A 36 -1.56 10.27 0.30
N ARG A 37 -2.69 10.59 -0.33
CA ARG A 37 -3.92 10.99 0.37
C ARG A 37 -4.44 9.84 1.23
N SER A 38 -4.58 8.64 0.68
CA SER A 38 -5.05 7.46 1.41
C SER A 38 -4.16 7.11 2.60
N LEU A 39 -2.83 7.17 2.45
CA LEU A 39 -1.90 6.95 3.57
C LEU A 39 -2.13 7.93 4.72
N ARG A 40 -2.40 9.20 4.39
CA ARG A 40 -2.68 10.27 5.36
C ARG A 40 -4.02 10.03 6.06
N ASP A 41 -5.07 9.77 5.29
CA ASP A 41 -6.43 9.58 5.81
C ASP A 41 -6.50 8.35 6.74
N MET A 42 -5.77 7.29 6.39
CA MET A 42 -5.65 6.09 7.20
C MET A 42 -4.67 6.26 8.38
N ARG A 43 -3.92 7.37 8.45
CA ARG A 43 -2.82 7.60 9.42
C ARG A 43 -1.86 6.41 9.44
N VAL A 44 -1.35 6.05 8.28
CA VAL A 44 -0.37 4.98 8.09
C VAL A 44 1.01 5.52 8.43
N GLU A 45 1.72 4.83 9.30
CA GLU A 45 3.11 5.16 9.61
C GLU A 45 4.01 4.67 8.47
N ILE A 46 4.77 5.60 7.88
CA ILE A 46 5.68 5.31 6.77
C ILE A 46 7.04 4.90 7.36
N THR A 47 7.18 3.62 7.66
CA THR A 47 8.45 3.05 8.15
C THR A 47 9.44 2.83 6.99
N PRO A 48 10.76 2.72 7.28
CA PRO A 48 11.76 2.43 6.25
C PRO A 48 11.49 1.11 5.51
N ASP A 49 11.00 0.08 6.20
CA ASP A 49 10.66 -1.19 5.57
C ASP A 49 9.44 -1.06 4.65
N PHE A 50 8.42 -0.30 5.05
CA PHE A 50 7.30 -0.01 4.17
C PHE A 50 7.74 0.72 2.90
N LYS A 51 8.62 1.73 3.02
CA LYS A 51 9.21 2.41 1.86
C LYS A 51 9.94 1.43 0.94
N ARG A 52 10.75 0.53 1.51
CA ARG A 52 11.48 -0.49 0.75
C ARG A 52 10.52 -1.42 0.01
N THR A 53 9.47 -1.91 0.67
CA THR A 53 8.48 -2.81 0.07
C THR A 53 7.72 -2.13 -1.07
N ILE A 54 7.26 -0.89 -0.87
CA ILE A 54 6.60 -0.12 -1.95
C ILE A 54 7.57 0.10 -3.11
N ALA A 55 8.84 0.46 -2.87
CA ALA A 55 9.81 0.66 -3.93
C ALA A 55 10.10 -0.61 -4.75
N GLN A 56 10.07 -1.79 -4.10
CA GLN A 56 10.31 -3.07 -4.75
C GLN A 56 9.11 -3.59 -5.53
N GLN A 57 7.89 -3.42 -4.99
CA GLN A 57 6.68 -4.03 -5.53
C GLN A 57 5.84 -3.06 -6.38
N PHE A 58 5.88 -1.76 -6.06
CA PHE A 58 5.07 -0.70 -6.66
C PHE A 58 5.92 0.56 -6.91
N PRO A 59 6.97 0.50 -7.75
CA PRO A 59 7.93 1.59 -7.95
C PRO A 59 7.29 2.91 -8.38
N GLU A 60 6.17 2.84 -9.12
CA GLU A 60 5.39 4.01 -9.56
C GLU A 60 4.84 4.85 -8.40
N LEU A 61 4.67 4.24 -7.21
CA LEU A 61 4.13 4.89 -6.02
C LEU A 61 5.20 5.51 -5.11
N VAL A 62 6.48 5.30 -5.38
CA VAL A 62 7.60 5.87 -4.59
C VAL A 62 7.51 7.40 -4.43
N PRO A 63 7.10 8.20 -5.44
CA PRO A 63 6.94 9.64 -5.28
C PRO A 63 5.95 10.05 -4.17
N ALA A 64 5.02 9.18 -3.79
CA ALA A 64 4.06 9.42 -2.71
C ALA A 64 4.68 9.36 -1.31
N LEU A 65 5.89 8.79 -1.19
CA LEU A 65 6.57 8.51 0.09
C LEU A 65 7.62 9.56 0.47
N ASN A 66 7.81 10.57 -0.39
CA ASN A 66 8.62 11.77 -0.17
C ASN A 66 7.72 12.94 0.24
#